data_AF-A0A3D5DGG2-F1
#
_entry.id   AF-A0A3D5DGG2-F1
#
_cell.length_a   1.000
_cell.length_b   1.000
_cell.length_c   1.000
_cell.angle_alpha   90.00
_cell.angle_beta   90.00
_cell.angle_gamma   90.00
#
_symmetry.space_group_name_H-M   'P 1'
#
loop_
_entity.id
_entity.type
_entity.pdbx_description
1 polymer ?
#
loop_
_entity_poly.entity_id
_entity_poly.type
_entity_poly.pdbx_seq_one_letter_code
_entity_poly.pdbx_strand_id
1 'polypeptide(L)'
;MADEELKNHLSVGREIVMAGAQRRLNSRQNGRAIVKYISNEVDVLLVELWSRVGGKACNLVDIVAVGGYGRAELCPFSDWDLLFLVPRLNDSKIDAAIQRCLYILWDSGANIGHAVRTPAD
;
A
#
# COMPACT_ATOMS: atom_id res chain seq x y z
N MET A 1 7.52 -9.67 -14.79
CA MET A 1 8.12 -9.82 -13.46
C MET A 1 7.38 -10.93 -12.74
N ALA A 2 8.09 -11.93 -12.22
CA ALA A 2 7.43 -12.99 -11.44
C ALA A 2 6.97 -12.44 -10.08
N ASP A 3 5.96 -13.04 -9.46
CA ASP A 3 5.42 -12.58 -8.16
C ASP A 3 6.51 -12.50 -7.09
N GLU A 4 7.49 -13.41 -7.12
CA GLU A 4 8.60 -13.42 -6.16
C GLU A 4 9.56 -12.25 -6.31
N GLU A 5 9.73 -11.76 -7.52
CA GLU A 5 10.53 -10.57 -7.79
C GLU A 5 9.79 -9.30 -7.32
N LEU A 6 8.46 -9.26 -7.48
CA LEU A 6 7.60 -8.18 -6.94
C LEU A 6 7.64 -8.14 -5.41
N LYS A 7 7.53 -9.30 -4.76
CA LYS A 7 7.61 -9.42 -3.30
C LYS A 7 8.96 -8.92 -2.80
N ASN A 8 10.06 -9.42 -3.37
CA ASN A 8 11.40 -8.99 -3.00
C ASN A 8 11.60 -7.49 -3.19
N HIS A 9 11.13 -6.93 -4.30
CA HIS A 9 11.17 -5.49 -4.56
C HIS A 9 10.44 -4.69 -3.46
N LEU A 10 9.24 -5.12 -3.06
CA LEU A 10 8.49 -4.45 -1.99
C LEU A 10 9.14 -4.61 -0.62
N SER A 11 9.66 -5.79 -0.28
CA SER A 11 10.36 -6.02 0.99
C SER A 11 11.57 -5.09 1.10
N VAL A 12 12.40 -5.03 0.06
CA VAL A 12 13.55 -4.10 -0.01
C VAL A 12 13.08 -2.64 0.03
N GLY A 13 12.02 -2.31 -0.71
CA GLY A 13 11.41 -0.99 -0.70
C GLY A 13 11.02 -0.55 0.72
N ARG A 14 10.35 -1.42 1.48
CA ARG A 14 9.96 -1.15 2.87
C ARG A 14 11.18 -0.93 3.77
N GLU A 15 12.22 -1.75 3.63
CA GLU A 15 13.48 -1.56 4.37
C GLU A 15 14.11 -0.19 4.06
N ILE A 16 14.10 0.24 2.79
CA ILE A 16 14.59 1.56 2.38
C ILE A 16 13.77 2.67 3.02
N VAL A 17 12.44 2.55 3.05
CA VAL A 17 11.56 3.52 3.73
C VAL A 17 11.88 3.59 5.21
N MET A 18 12.03 2.45 5.89
CA MET A 18 12.33 2.44 7.32
C MET A 18 13.72 2.99 7.63
N ALA A 19 14.72 2.67 6.82
CA ALA A 19 16.05 3.28 6.92
C ALA A 19 15.98 4.80 6.69
N GLY A 20 15.15 5.26 5.75
CA GLY A 20 14.90 6.67 5.50
C GLY A 20 14.20 7.39 6.65
N ALA A 21 13.27 6.71 7.34
CA ALA A 21 12.61 7.22 8.53
C ALA A 21 13.61 7.31 9.70
N GLN A 22 14.42 6.27 9.89
CA GLN A 22 15.46 6.24 10.93
C GLN A 22 16.49 7.34 10.74
N ARG A 23 16.93 7.62 9.50
CA ARG A 23 17.82 8.75 9.21
C ARG A 23 17.20 10.09 9.64
N ARG A 24 15.93 10.32 9.32
CA ARG A 24 15.21 11.55 9.71
C ARG A 24 15.07 11.67 11.22
N LEU A 25 14.80 10.57 11.91
CA LEU A 25 14.78 10.52 13.37
C LEU A 25 16.16 10.88 13.96
N ASN A 26 17.24 10.29 13.44
CA ASN A 26 18.61 10.59 13.87
C ASN A 26 18.99 12.06 13.62
N SER A 27 18.45 12.67 12.56
CA SER A 27 18.57 14.10 12.27
C SER A 27 17.60 14.99 13.06
N ARG A 28 16.90 14.45 14.07
CA ARG A 28 15.96 15.16 14.95
C ARG A 28 14.81 15.87 14.21
N GLN A 29 14.37 15.31 13.08
CA GLN A 29 13.12 15.78 12.46
C GLN A 29 11.92 15.48 13.37
N ASN A 30 10.90 16.31 13.32
CA ASN A 30 9.70 16.10 14.12
C ASN A 30 8.90 14.88 13.62
N GLY A 31 8.13 14.27 14.54
CA GLY A 31 7.37 13.06 14.24
C GLY A 31 6.41 13.20 13.06
N ARG A 32 5.75 14.36 12.92
CA ARG A 32 4.83 14.63 11.79
C ARG A 32 5.54 14.58 10.44
N ALA A 33 6.76 15.10 10.34
CA ALA A 33 7.56 15.04 9.13
C ALA A 33 7.98 13.59 8.80
N ILE A 34 8.27 12.78 9.82
CA ILE A 34 8.68 11.38 9.66
C ILE A 34 7.49 10.53 9.17
N VAL A 35 6.32 10.62 9.81
CA VAL A 35 5.14 9.84 9.40
C VAL A 35 4.62 10.26 8.03
N LYS A 36 4.73 11.54 7.68
CA LYS A 36 4.43 12.02 6.32
C LYS A 36 5.39 11.44 5.29
N TYR A 37 6.69 11.36 5.62
CA TYR A 37 7.65 10.69 4.76
C TYR A 37 7.30 9.20 4.57
N ILE A 38 7.05 8.47 5.66
CA ILE A 38 6.67 7.05 5.57
C ILE A 38 5.42 6.88 4.69
N SER A 39 4.38 7.68 4.93
CA SER A 39 3.13 7.62 4.15
C SER A 39 3.38 7.84 2.67
N ASN A 40 4.13 8.88 2.30
CA ASN A 40 4.42 9.20 0.90
C ASN A 40 5.23 8.11 0.20
N GLU A 41 6.21 7.50 0.87
CA GLU A 41 7.01 6.46 0.23
C GLU A 41 6.24 5.14 0.12
N VAL A 42 5.35 4.85 1.08
CA VAL A 42 4.43 3.71 0.97
C VAL A 42 3.44 3.92 -0.17
N ASP A 43 2.97 5.15 -0.41
CA ASP A 43 2.15 5.47 -1.60
C ASP A 43 2.88 5.08 -2.89
N VAL A 44 4.16 5.42 -3.00
CA VAL A 44 4.99 5.07 -4.17
C VAL A 44 5.04 3.55 -4.37
N LEU A 45 5.30 2.79 -3.30
CA LEU A 45 5.36 1.33 -3.35
C LEU A 45 4.00 0.72 -3.75
N LEU A 46 2.89 1.22 -3.20
CA LEU A 46 1.55 0.73 -3.48
C LEU A 46 1.10 1.03 -4.91
N VAL A 47 1.32 2.26 -5.39
CA VAL A 47 1.00 2.66 -6.76
C VAL A 47 1.83 1.83 -7.75
N GLU A 48 3.11 1.64 -7.47
CA GLU A 48 3.97 0.80 -8.30
C GLU A 48 3.48 -0.65 -8.34
N LEU A 49 3.18 -1.26 -7.19
CA LEU A 49 2.63 -2.61 -7.13
C LEU A 49 1.34 -2.70 -7.95
N TRP A 50 0.38 -1.81 -7.69
CA TRP A 50 -0.92 -1.86 -8.35
C TRP A 50 -0.79 -1.71 -9.86
N SER A 51 0.08 -0.82 -10.34
CA SER A 51 0.33 -0.65 -11.77
C SER A 51 0.84 -1.93 -12.45
N ARG A 52 1.55 -2.79 -11.71
CA ARG A 52 2.13 -4.04 -12.22
C ARG A 52 1.16 -5.23 -12.12
N VAL A 53 0.29 -5.26 -11.11
CA VAL A 53 -0.57 -6.42 -10.84
C VAL A 53 -2.04 -6.22 -11.19
N GLY A 54 -2.53 -4.98 -11.18
CA GLY A 54 -3.94 -4.65 -11.40
C GLY A 54 -4.39 -4.83 -12.84
N GLY A 55 -3.48 -4.78 -13.82
CA GLY A 55 -3.80 -4.98 -15.24
C GLY A 55 -4.93 -4.06 -15.71
N LYS A 56 -6.01 -4.62 -16.24
CA LYS A 56 -7.18 -3.81 -16.65
C LYS A 56 -7.97 -3.22 -15.47
N ALA A 57 -7.86 -3.81 -14.28
CA ALA A 57 -8.54 -3.31 -13.08
C ALA A 57 -8.00 -1.95 -12.64
N CYS A 58 -6.76 -1.58 -13.03
CA CYS A 58 -6.20 -0.25 -12.78
C CYS A 58 -7.05 0.91 -13.32
N ASN A 59 -7.90 0.66 -14.32
CA ASN A 59 -8.78 1.67 -14.90
C ASN A 59 -10.17 1.74 -14.22
N LEU A 60 -10.44 0.83 -13.28
CA LEU A 60 -11.77 0.64 -12.69
C LEU A 60 -11.75 0.72 -11.17
N VAL A 61 -10.58 0.52 -10.54
CA VAL A 61 -10.46 0.41 -9.09
C VAL A 61 -9.56 1.51 -8.57
N ASP A 62 -10.08 2.27 -7.62
CA ASP A 62 -9.30 3.22 -6.84
C ASP A 62 -8.83 2.55 -5.55
N ILE A 63 -7.54 2.71 -5.23
CA ILE A 63 -6.99 2.32 -3.92
C ILE A 63 -6.92 3.58 -3.07
N VAL A 64 -7.63 3.56 -1.95
CA VAL A 64 -7.74 4.70 -1.04
C VAL A 64 -7.11 4.33 0.29
N ALA A 65 -6.08 5.06 0.71
CA ALA A 65 -5.57 4.98 2.07
C ALA A 65 -6.59 5.56 3.05
N VAL A 66 -6.91 4.83 4.11
CA VAL A 66 -7.87 5.27 5.15
C VAL A 66 -7.21 5.32 6.53
N GLY A 67 -7.95 5.76 7.55
CA GLY A 67 -7.44 5.80 8.92
C GLY A 67 -6.23 6.73 9.10
N GLY A 68 -5.25 6.28 9.89
CA GLY A 68 -4.00 7.03 10.09
C GLY A 68 -3.17 7.15 8.81
N TYR A 69 -3.22 6.13 7.96
CA TYR A 69 -2.54 6.17 6.67
C TYR A 69 -3.13 7.26 5.76
N GLY A 70 -4.47 7.31 5.63
CA GLY A 70 -5.16 8.36 4.86
C GLY A 70 -4.91 9.79 5.36
N ARG A 71 -4.53 9.98 6.63
CA ARG A 71 -4.12 11.30 7.17
C ARG A 71 -2.63 11.61 7.00
N ALA A 72 -1.89 10.75 6.30
CA ALA A 72 -0.43 10.78 6.20
C ALA A 72 0.28 10.69 7.57
N GLU A 73 -0.28 9.89 8.47
CA GLU A 73 0.21 9.65 9.84
C GLU A 73 0.72 8.21 10.02
N LEU A 74 1.17 7.55 8.95
CA LEU A 74 1.63 6.16 9.00
C LEU A 74 2.94 6.02 9.81
N CYS A 75 2.91 5.20 10.87
CA CYS A 75 4.08 4.89 11.71
C CYS A 75 4.77 3.58 11.25
N PRO A 76 6.04 3.32 11.66
CA PRO A 76 6.82 2.17 11.20
C PRO A 76 6.16 0.79 11.31
N PHE A 77 5.32 0.59 12.32
CA PHE A 77 4.64 -0.69 12.60
C PHE A 77 3.12 -0.58 12.45
N SER A 78 2.63 0.51 11.87
CA SER A 78 1.20 0.66 11.60
C SER A 78 0.76 -0.27 10.48
N ASP A 79 -0.48 -0.74 10.58
CA ASP A 79 -1.16 -1.41 9.48
C ASP A 79 -1.38 -0.42 8.33
N TRP A 80 -1.33 -0.93 7.10
CA TRP A 80 -1.68 -0.17 5.90
C TRP A 80 -3.16 -0.42 5.64
N ASP A 81 -4.00 0.50 6.11
CA ASP A 81 -5.45 0.41 5.91
C ASP A 81 -5.84 0.90 4.52
N LEU A 82 -6.30 -0.04 3.67
CA LEU A 82 -6.64 0.19 2.27
C LEU A 82 -8.11 -0.05 1.99
N LEU A 83 -8.74 0.87 1.27
CA LEU A 83 -10.05 0.69 0.68
C LEU A 83 -9.90 0.53 -0.83
N PHE A 84 -10.33 -0.61 -1.35
CA PHE A 84 -10.49 -0.82 -2.79
C PHE A 84 -11.91 -0.41 -3.18
N LEU A 85 -12.04 0.74 -3.86
CA LEU A 85 -13.31 1.22 -4.37
C LEU A 85 -13.52 0.65 -5.78
N VAL A 86 -14.56 -0.15 -5.95
CA VAL A 86 -14.85 -0.89 -7.18
C VAL A 86 -16.21 -0.48 -7.75
N PRO A 87 -16.44 -0.57 -9.07
CA PRO A 87 -17.70 -0.16 -9.68
C PRO A 87 -18.87 -1.07 -9.29
N ARG A 88 -18.58 -2.33 -8.96
CA ARG A 88 -19.52 -3.33 -8.46
C ARG A 88 -18.75 -4.44 -7.73
N LEU A 89 -19.43 -5.13 -6.81
CA LEU A 89 -18.89 -6.31 -6.14
C LEU A 89 -18.98 -7.56 -7.02
N ASN A 90 -18.23 -8.60 -6.65
CA ASN A 90 -18.23 -9.93 -7.25
C ASN A 90 -17.82 -9.94 -8.74
N ASP A 91 -16.91 -9.04 -9.13
CA ASP A 91 -16.28 -9.11 -10.46
C ASP A 91 -15.00 -9.93 -10.37
N SER A 92 -15.04 -11.16 -10.87
CA SER A 92 -13.97 -12.14 -10.69
C SER A 92 -12.59 -11.67 -11.18
N LYS A 93 -12.52 -10.77 -12.16
CA LYS A 93 -11.24 -10.23 -12.65
C LYS A 93 -10.69 -9.16 -11.71
N ILE A 94 -11.57 -8.30 -11.20
CA ILE A 94 -11.19 -7.29 -10.20
C ILE A 94 -10.80 -7.98 -8.89
N ASP A 95 -11.61 -8.92 -8.43
CA ASP A 95 -11.38 -9.66 -7.19
C ASP A 95 -10.04 -10.42 -7.24
N ALA A 96 -9.73 -11.08 -8.36
CA ALA A 96 -8.46 -11.76 -8.55
C ALA A 96 -7.27 -10.78 -8.54
N ALA A 97 -7.41 -9.60 -9.14
CA ALA A 97 -6.36 -8.58 -9.14
C ALA A 97 -6.12 -8.01 -7.73
N ILE A 98 -7.19 -7.71 -6.98
CA ILE A 98 -7.12 -7.26 -5.59
C ILE A 98 -6.48 -8.34 -4.71
N GLN A 99 -6.91 -9.60 -4.82
CA GLN A 99 -6.35 -10.72 -4.07
C GLN A 99 -4.85 -10.90 -4.34
N ARG A 100 -4.44 -10.85 -5.60
CA ARG A 100 -3.01 -10.93 -5.95
C ARG A 100 -2.20 -9.78 -5.37
N CYS A 101 -2.73 -8.56 -5.41
CA CYS A 101 -2.12 -7.39 -4.78
C CYS A 101 -1.92 -7.61 -3.27
N LEU A 102 -2.99 -8.03 -2.58
CA LEU A 102 -2.97 -8.30 -1.13
C LEU A 102 -1.98 -9.40 -0.75
N TYR A 103 -1.93 -10.50 -1.51
CA TYR A 103 -0.97 -11.59 -1.24
C TYR A 103 0.48 -11.11 -1.35
N ILE A 104 0.79 -10.32 -2.37
CA ILE A 104 2.15 -9.78 -2.52
C ILE A 104 2.48 -8.79 -1.39
N LEU A 105 1.52 -7.98 -0.94
CA LEU A 105 1.71 -7.07 0.18
C LEU A 105 1.96 -7.80 1.50
N TRP A 106 1.14 -8.81 1.83
CA TRP A 106 1.33 -9.61 3.04
C TRP A 106 2.67 -10.35 3.03
N ASP A 107 3.03 -10.98 1.90
CA ASP A 107 4.30 -11.69 1.76
C ASP A 107 5.51 -10.75 1.84
N SER A 108 5.35 -9.46 1.53
CA SER A 108 6.40 -8.44 1.72
C SER A 108 6.62 -8.05 3.19
N GLY A 109 5.86 -8.66 4.11
CA GLY A 109 5.90 -8.41 5.55
C GLY A 109 5.13 -7.16 6.00
N ALA A 110 4.27 -6.60 5.15
CA ALA A 110 3.38 -5.50 5.51
C ALA A 110 2.10 -6.05 6.16
N ASN A 111 1.66 -5.45 7.26
CA ASN A 111 0.34 -5.72 7.81
C ASN A 111 -0.68 -4.89 7.06
N ILE A 112 -1.68 -5.53 6.46
CA ILE A 112 -2.68 -4.87 5.62
C ILE A 112 -4.06 -5.03 6.25
N GLY A 113 -4.67 -3.92 6.64
CA GLY A 113 -6.11 -3.82 6.84
C GLY A 113 -6.75 -3.50 5.49
N HIS A 114 -7.83 -4.19 5.10
CA HIS A 114 -8.49 -3.84 3.84
C HIS A 114 -10.01 -4.00 3.85
N ALA A 115 -10.65 -3.24 2.97
CA ALA A 115 -12.05 -3.42 2.60
C ALA A 115 -12.22 -3.25 1.09
N VAL A 116 -13.24 -3.90 0.54
CA VAL A 116 -13.71 -3.69 -0.83
C VAL A 116 -15.11 -3.11 -0.76
N ARG A 117 -15.35 -1.99 -1.43
CA ARG A 117 -16.63 -1.27 -1.40
C ARG A 117 -17.02 -0.74 -2.78
N THR A 118 -18.30 -0.46 -2.96
CA THR A 118 -18.81 0.33 -4.07
C THR A 118 -19.08 1.77 -3.62
N PRO A 119 -19.18 2.74 -4.55
CA PRO A 119 -19.58 4.11 -4.19
C PRO A 119 -20.97 4.25 -3.55
N ALA A 120 -21.81 3.21 -3.63
CA ALA A 120 -23.15 3.20 -3.07
C ALA A 120 -23.24 2.62 -1.65
N ASP A 121 -22.13 2.08 -1.12
CA ASP A 121 -22.04 1.56 0.24
C ASP A 121 -22.00 2.69 1.28
#